data_AF-A0A401J8K4-F1
#
_entry.id   AF-A0A401J8K4-F1
#
_cell.length_a   1.000
_cell.length_b   1.000
_cell.length_c   1.000
_cell.angle_alpha   90.00
_cell.angle_beta   90.00
_cell.angle_gamma   90.00
#
_symmetry.space_group_name_H-M   'P 1'
#
loop_
_entity.id
_entity.type
_entity.pdbx_description
1 polymer ?
#
loop_
_entity_poly.entity_id
_entity_poly.type
_entity_poly.pdbx_seq_one_letter_code
_entity_poly.pdbx_strand_id
1 'polypeptide(L)'
;MLAASPAISTSFPLDADRQRTARLAGLFYVGTIAAGLFAEIGGRGAVRDGDGARMMAALADHQALYRAGAVADLAMLGCYVAVTALLYALLAPRARDISLVAAFLSLIGIAVLAANLLFHLLPLNLMAGAGHDGLPLALRQELVDIALDMHGQLYGVSLVFFGAYCVLVGFAAARDGLVPWAVGALMMIGGGWHLLADTLAIGSPELAAGLPRWMNLSPLIGEAAFGGWLLVFGAGKRAGAPG
;
A
#
# COMPACT_ATOMS: atom_id res chain seq x y z
N MET A 1 5.86 44.88 -44.74
CA MET A 1 6.86 44.86 -43.65
C MET A 1 6.17 44.25 -42.43
N LEU A 2 6.18 42.91 -42.35
CA LEU A 2 5.49 42.13 -41.31
C LEU A 2 6.39 42.07 -40.08
N ALA A 3 5.98 42.69 -38.98
CA ALA A 3 6.64 42.54 -37.70
C ALA A 3 6.32 41.13 -37.14
N ALA A 4 7.37 40.33 -36.94
CA ALA A 4 7.26 39.04 -36.27
C ALA A 4 6.91 39.26 -34.79
N SER A 5 5.80 38.67 -34.33
CA SER A 5 5.48 38.60 -32.89
C SER A 5 6.53 37.75 -32.16
N PRO A 6 6.97 38.15 -30.96
CA PRO A 6 7.89 37.34 -30.17
C PRO A 6 7.15 36.12 -29.64
N ALA A 7 7.66 34.93 -29.92
CA ALA A 7 7.21 33.70 -29.29
C ALA A 7 7.52 33.77 -27.79
N ILE A 8 6.47 33.84 -26.97
CA ILE A 8 6.59 33.70 -25.52
C ILE A 8 6.96 32.24 -25.24
N SER A 9 8.22 32.03 -24.87
CA SER A 9 8.72 30.79 -24.28
C SER A 9 7.99 30.55 -22.95
N THR A 10 6.91 29.76 -22.96
CA THR A 10 6.21 29.29 -21.76
C THR A 10 6.92 28.08 -21.16
N SER A 11 8.18 28.23 -20.77
CA SER A 11 8.78 27.28 -19.83
C SER A 11 8.25 27.59 -18.43
N PHE A 12 7.09 27.00 -18.07
CA PHE A 12 6.66 26.92 -16.68
C PHE A 12 7.81 26.34 -15.82
N PRO A 13 7.94 26.71 -14.54
CA PRO A 13 8.94 26.15 -13.61
C PRO A 13 8.57 24.70 -13.21
N LEU A 14 8.39 23.82 -14.19
CA LEU A 14 7.93 22.44 -14.03
C LEU A 14 8.97 21.54 -13.38
N ASP A 15 10.26 21.87 -13.50
CA ASP A 15 11.30 20.96 -13.01
C ASP A 15 11.49 21.04 -11.49
N ALA A 16 11.38 22.22 -10.89
CA ALA A 16 11.46 22.39 -9.43
C ALA A 16 10.22 21.81 -8.72
N ASP A 17 9.05 21.96 -9.32
CA ASP A 17 7.78 21.43 -8.79
C ASP A 17 7.71 19.90 -8.94
N ARG A 18 8.13 19.37 -10.09
CA ARG A 18 8.17 17.92 -10.35
C ARG A 18 9.15 17.19 -9.45
N GLN A 19 10.35 17.74 -9.21
CA GLN A 19 11.32 17.12 -8.31
C GLN A 19 10.85 17.08 -6.86
N ARG A 20 10.26 18.18 -6.38
CA ARG A 20 9.65 18.23 -5.04
C ARG A 20 8.50 17.24 -4.91
N THR A 21 7.63 17.18 -5.91
CA THR A 21 6.50 16.23 -5.95
C THR A 21 6.98 14.79 -5.90
N ALA A 22 8.03 14.44 -6.66
CA ALA A 22 8.63 13.10 -6.63
C ALA A 22 9.20 12.76 -5.25
N ARG A 23 9.95 13.67 -4.63
CA ARG A 23 10.51 13.43 -3.30
C ARG A 23 9.45 13.32 -2.22
N LEU A 24 8.38 14.12 -2.30
CA LEU A 24 7.23 14.00 -1.42
C LEU A 24 6.52 12.67 -1.62
N ALA A 25 6.32 12.23 -2.87
CA ALA A 25 5.75 10.92 -3.17
C ALA A 25 6.59 9.80 -2.55
N GLY A 26 7.91 9.86 -2.71
CA GLY A 26 8.85 8.91 -2.09
C GLY A 26 8.80 8.94 -0.56
N LEU A 27 8.72 10.12 0.05
CA LEU A 27 8.60 10.28 1.51
C LEU A 27 7.33 9.61 2.04
N PHE A 28 6.18 9.90 1.43
CA PHE A 28 4.92 9.28 1.82
C PHE A 28 4.92 7.77 1.53
N TYR A 29 5.57 7.31 0.47
CA TYR A 29 5.71 5.88 0.18
C TYR A 29 6.51 5.16 1.28
N VAL A 30 7.65 5.72 1.67
CA VAL A 30 8.45 5.17 2.78
C VAL A 30 7.67 5.25 4.10
N GLY A 31 6.92 6.33 4.31
CA GLY A 31 6.02 6.49 5.46
C GLY A 31 4.96 5.40 5.53
N THR A 32 4.33 5.07 4.41
CA THR A 32 3.42 3.92 4.28
C THR A 32 4.11 2.64 4.73
N ILE A 33 5.28 2.32 4.16
CA ILE A 33 5.97 1.05 4.43
C ILE A 33 6.30 0.94 5.92
N ALA A 34 6.84 2.02 6.51
CA ALA A 34 7.18 2.05 7.92
C ALA A 34 5.94 1.86 8.81
N ALA A 35 4.86 2.59 8.53
CA ALA A 35 3.62 2.50 9.31
C ALA A 35 2.95 1.13 9.16
N GLY A 36 2.89 0.58 7.95
CA GLY A 36 2.34 -0.75 7.68
C GLY A 36 3.13 -1.87 8.32
N LEU A 37 4.46 -1.85 8.22
CA LEU A 37 5.32 -2.82 8.90
C LEU A 37 5.17 -2.77 10.42
N PHE A 38 5.06 -1.56 10.99
CA PHE A 38 4.79 -1.41 12.42
C PHE A 38 3.41 -1.97 12.79
N ALA A 39 2.37 -1.66 12.03
CA ALA A 39 1.02 -2.16 12.30
C ALA A 39 0.94 -3.69 12.21
N GLU A 40 1.61 -4.29 11.22
CA GLU A 40 1.59 -5.73 10.99
C GLU A 40 2.47 -6.50 11.97
N ILE A 41 3.75 -6.13 12.09
CA ILE A 41 4.73 -6.88 12.90
C ILE A 41 4.63 -6.46 14.38
N GLY A 42 4.60 -5.15 14.63
CA GLY A 42 4.57 -4.60 15.98
C GLY A 42 3.18 -4.68 16.61
N GLY A 43 2.14 -4.26 15.88
CA GLY A 43 0.77 -4.22 16.36
C GLY A 43 0.12 -5.61 16.41
N ARG A 44 -0.24 -6.15 15.25
CA ARG A 44 -0.94 -7.44 15.13
C ARG A 44 -0.04 -8.63 15.48
N GLY A 45 1.22 -8.61 15.07
CA GLY A 45 2.19 -9.68 15.32
C GLY A 45 2.44 -9.94 16.81
N ALA A 46 2.25 -8.95 17.69
CA ALA A 46 2.35 -9.12 19.14
C ALA A 46 1.20 -9.95 19.75
N VAL A 47 0.08 -10.09 19.03
CA VAL A 47 -1.14 -10.74 19.52
C VAL A 47 -1.46 -12.03 18.76
N ARG A 48 -1.04 -12.13 17.49
CA ARG A 48 -1.37 -13.26 16.61
C ARG A 48 -0.54 -14.50 16.95
N ASP A 49 -0.98 -15.24 17.98
CA ASP A 49 -0.34 -16.45 18.46
C ASP A 49 -1.38 -17.53 18.86
N GLY A 50 -1.41 -18.63 18.12
CA GLY A 50 -2.21 -19.81 18.47
C GLY A 50 -3.71 -19.63 18.22
N ASP A 51 -4.53 -19.89 19.24
CA ASP A 51 -5.99 -19.84 19.18
C ASP A 51 -6.52 -18.52 19.78
N GLY A 52 -7.83 -18.29 19.63
CA GLY A 52 -8.49 -17.10 20.17
C GLY A 52 -8.31 -16.89 21.68
N ALA A 53 -8.09 -17.95 22.46
CA ALA A 53 -7.84 -17.82 23.89
C ALA A 53 -6.46 -17.23 24.17
N ARG A 54 -5.42 -17.73 23.50
CA ARG A 54 -4.06 -17.20 23.58
C ARG A 54 -3.98 -15.78 23.01
N MET A 55 -4.62 -15.53 21.87
CA MET A 55 -4.68 -14.18 21.29
C MET A 55 -5.33 -13.19 22.24
N MET A 56 -6.45 -13.54 22.88
CA MET A 56 -7.12 -12.64 23.81
C MET A 56 -6.30 -12.38 25.09
N ALA A 57 -5.55 -13.37 25.58
CA ALA A 57 -4.59 -13.17 26.67
C ALA A 57 -3.44 -12.24 26.25
N ALA A 58 -2.82 -12.48 25.09
CA ALA A 58 -1.77 -11.63 24.55
C ALA A 58 -2.25 -10.19 24.29
N LEU A 59 -3.51 -10.04 23.86
CA LEU A 59 -4.16 -8.74 23.67
C LEU A 59 -4.31 -7.97 24.98
N ALA A 60 -4.59 -8.66 26.09
CA ALA A 60 -4.65 -8.02 27.41
C ALA A 60 -3.27 -7.49 27.83
N ASP A 61 -2.21 -8.24 27.56
CA ASP A 61 -0.83 -7.87 27.89
C ASP A 61 -0.28 -6.77 26.96
N HIS A 62 -0.67 -6.75 25.69
CA HIS A 62 -0.13 -5.87 24.64
C HIS A 62 -1.15 -4.87 24.09
N GLN A 63 -2.20 -4.56 24.84
CA GLN A 63 -3.34 -3.75 24.37
C GLN A 63 -2.92 -2.40 23.78
N ALA A 64 -1.97 -1.70 24.42
CA ALA A 64 -1.49 -0.40 23.96
C ALA A 64 -0.78 -0.50 22.60
N LEU A 65 0.04 -1.53 22.42
CA LEU A 65 0.78 -1.77 21.17
C LEU A 65 -0.18 -2.17 20.04
N TYR A 66 -1.17 -3.00 20.33
CA TYR A 66 -2.20 -3.39 19.37
C TYR A 66 -3.07 -2.20 18.92
N ARG A 67 -3.42 -1.29 19.84
CA ARG A 67 -4.09 -0.02 19.52
C ARG A 67 -3.20 0.92 18.71
N ALA A 68 -1.91 1.01 19.04
CA ALA A 68 -0.94 1.79 18.26
C ALA A 68 -0.83 1.25 16.83
N GLY A 69 -0.92 -0.08 16.64
CA GLY A 69 -1.00 -0.70 15.31
C GLY A 69 -2.19 -0.21 14.49
N ALA A 70 -3.38 -0.09 15.10
CA ALA A 70 -4.57 0.44 14.42
C ALA A 70 -4.38 1.90 13.96
N VAL A 71 -3.75 2.72 14.81
CA VAL A 71 -3.43 4.12 14.46
C VAL A 71 -2.37 4.17 13.35
N ALA A 72 -1.41 3.25 13.37
CA ALA A 72 -0.40 3.14 12.33
C ALA A 72 -1.01 2.71 10.98
N ASP A 73 -2.02 1.83 10.95
CA ASP A 73 -2.75 1.56 9.70
C ASP A 73 -3.44 2.83 9.18
N LEU A 74 -4.09 3.63 10.03
CA LEU A 74 -4.69 4.90 9.59
C LEU A 74 -3.65 5.86 9.01
N ALA A 75 -2.48 5.96 9.66
CA ALA A 75 -1.38 6.77 9.15
C ALA A 75 -0.84 6.23 7.82
N MET A 76 -0.72 4.90 7.68
CA MET A 76 -0.34 4.22 6.45
C MET A 76 -1.32 4.56 5.32
N LEU A 77 -2.63 4.44 5.55
CA LEU A 77 -3.66 4.75 4.56
C LEU A 77 -3.64 6.23 4.15
N GLY A 78 -3.48 7.14 5.11
CA GLY A 78 -3.32 8.57 4.83
C GLY A 78 -2.09 8.87 3.97
N CYS A 79 -0.95 8.24 4.28
CA CYS A 79 0.25 8.32 3.44
C CYS A 79 -0.01 7.79 2.04
N TYR A 80 -0.72 6.66 1.91
CA TYR A 80 -1.03 6.08 0.61
C TYR A 80 -1.92 6.98 -0.24
N VAL A 81 -2.93 7.64 0.34
CA VAL A 81 -3.74 8.62 -0.39
C VAL A 81 -2.85 9.72 -0.97
N ALA A 82 -1.88 10.22 -0.19
CA ALA A 82 -0.92 11.21 -0.65
C ALA A 82 -0.03 10.65 -1.78
N VAL A 83 0.49 9.43 -1.63
CA VAL A 83 1.25 8.73 -2.69
C VAL A 83 0.43 8.69 -3.98
N THR A 84 -0.82 8.23 -3.91
CA THR A 84 -1.70 8.08 -5.07
C THR A 84 -1.92 9.41 -5.79
N ALA A 85 -2.20 10.48 -5.05
CA ALA A 85 -2.39 11.82 -5.62
C ALA A 85 -1.10 12.37 -6.26
N LEU A 86 0.04 12.21 -5.59
CA LEU A 86 1.33 12.73 -6.07
C LEU A 86 1.84 11.95 -7.28
N LEU A 87 1.73 10.62 -7.28
CA LEU A 87 2.08 9.82 -8.44
C LEU A 87 1.14 10.07 -9.62
N TYR A 88 -0.15 10.31 -9.37
CA TYR A 88 -1.06 10.77 -10.41
C TYR A 88 -0.57 12.07 -11.05
N ALA A 89 -0.24 13.08 -10.24
CA ALA A 89 0.28 14.36 -10.74
C ALA A 89 1.58 14.19 -11.55
N LEU A 90 2.46 13.26 -11.14
CA LEU A 90 3.73 13.01 -11.83
C LEU A 90 3.57 12.28 -13.17
N LEU A 91 2.62 11.35 -13.27
CA LEU A 91 2.43 10.48 -14.43
C LEU A 91 1.39 11.03 -15.42
N ALA A 92 0.42 11.82 -14.95
CA ALA A 92 -0.66 12.36 -15.77
C ALA A 92 -0.20 13.11 -17.04
N PRO A 93 0.91 13.86 -17.06
CA PRO A 93 1.35 14.56 -18.27
C PRO A 93 1.68 13.66 -19.47
N ARG A 94 1.93 12.36 -19.26
CA ARG A 94 2.37 11.42 -20.32
C ARG A 94 1.60 10.10 -20.37
N ALA A 95 1.03 9.70 -19.24
CA ALA A 95 0.31 8.45 -19.07
C ALA A 95 -1.02 8.67 -18.32
N ARG A 96 -1.77 9.73 -18.66
CA ARG A 96 -2.99 10.16 -17.95
C ARG A 96 -3.97 9.03 -17.68
N ASP A 97 -4.31 8.25 -18.69
CA ASP A 97 -5.35 7.23 -18.57
C ASP A 97 -4.87 6.05 -17.71
N ILE A 98 -3.64 5.58 -17.92
CA ILE A 98 -3.00 4.54 -17.08
C ILE A 98 -2.92 5.02 -15.63
N SER A 99 -2.48 6.26 -15.42
CA SER A 99 -2.33 6.83 -14.09
C SER A 99 -3.65 7.04 -13.38
N LEU A 100 -4.72 7.38 -14.12
CA LEU A 100 -6.06 7.52 -13.57
C LEU A 100 -6.63 6.16 -13.14
N VAL A 101 -6.48 5.13 -13.98
CA VAL A 101 -6.88 3.76 -13.64
C VAL A 101 -6.11 3.25 -12.42
N ALA A 102 -4.79 3.46 -12.39
CA ALA A 102 -3.97 3.12 -11.23
C ALA A 102 -4.44 3.83 -9.96
N ALA A 103 -4.76 5.13 -10.05
CA ALA A 103 -5.27 5.88 -8.90
C ALA A 103 -6.60 5.32 -8.37
N PHE A 104 -7.54 4.95 -9.24
CA PHE A 104 -8.79 4.33 -8.81
C PHE A 104 -8.58 2.97 -8.15
N LEU A 105 -7.72 2.11 -8.72
CA LEU A 105 -7.37 0.83 -8.12
C LEU A 105 -6.77 1.01 -6.72
N SER A 106 -5.84 1.96 -6.58
CA SER A 106 -5.26 2.30 -5.30
C SER A 106 -6.31 2.77 -4.29
N LEU A 107 -7.22 3.67 -4.67
CA LEU A 107 -8.27 4.16 -3.78
C LEU A 107 -9.24 3.05 -3.34
N ILE A 108 -9.53 2.08 -4.22
CA ILE A 108 -10.30 0.89 -3.85
C ILE A 108 -9.54 0.07 -2.80
N GLY A 109 -8.25 -0.20 -3.02
CA GLY A 109 -7.40 -0.90 -2.05
C GLY A 109 -7.36 -0.20 -0.69
N ILE A 110 -7.20 1.13 -0.68
CA ILE A 110 -7.25 1.96 0.53
C ILE A 110 -8.61 1.85 1.23
N ALA A 111 -9.72 1.91 0.48
CA ALA A 111 -11.06 1.81 1.05
C ALA A 111 -11.33 0.43 1.66
N VAL A 112 -10.86 -0.64 1.00
CA VAL A 112 -10.95 -2.02 1.53
C VAL A 112 -10.17 -2.13 2.84
N LEU A 113 -8.93 -1.63 2.91
CA LEU A 113 -8.15 -1.65 4.15
C LEU A 113 -8.76 -0.77 5.24
N ALA A 114 -9.32 0.39 4.89
CA ALA A 114 -10.02 1.24 5.85
C ALA A 114 -11.23 0.51 6.48
N ALA A 115 -12.00 -0.23 5.67
CA ALA A 115 -13.06 -1.10 6.18
C ALA A 115 -12.50 -2.28 7.00
N ASN A 116 -11.32 -2.79 6.63
CA ASN A 116 -10.66 -3.89 7.32
C ASN A 116 -10.30 -3.56 8.78
N LEU A 117 -10.12 -2.28 9.13
CA LEU A 117 -9.91 -1.85 10.52
C LEU A 117 -11.04 -2.29 11.46
N LEU A 118 -12.25 -2.53 10.96
CA LEU A 118 -13.35 -3.09 11.76
C LEU A 118 -12.95 -4.44 12.39
N PHE A 119 -12.29 -5.30 11.61
CA PHE A 119 -11.82 -6.61 12.07
C PHE A 119 -10.62 -6.50 13.00
N HIS A 120 -9.77 -5.48 12.82
CA HIS A 120 -8.68 -5.17 13.76
C HIS A 120 -9.22 -4.61 15.09
N LEU A 121 -10.31 -3.84 15.10
CA LEU A 121 -10.85 -3.25 16.33
C LEU A 121 -11.78 -4.22 17.09
N LEU A 122 -12.34 -5.22 16.42
CA LEU A 122 -13.27 -6.17 17.02
C LEU A 122 -12.68 -6.93 18.24
N PRO A 123 -11.43 -7.44 18.21
CA PRO A 123 -10.82 -8.06 19.39
C PRO A 123 -10.78 -7.16 20.62
N LEU A 124 -10.51 -5.85 20.46
CA LEU A 124 -10.51 -4.89 21.56
C LEU A 124 -11.90 -4.72 22.17
N ASN A 125 -12.95 -4.73 21.34
CA ASN A 125 -14.33 -4.61 21.79
C ASN A 125 -14.79 -5.87 22.56
N LEU A 126 -14.41 -7.06 22.09
CA LEU A 126 -14.73 -8.34 22.73
C LEU A 126 -14.01 -8.52 24.07
N MET A 127 -12.78 -8.03 24.17
CA MET A 127 -11.99 -8.07 25.40
C MET A 127 -12.48 -7.04 26.44
N ALA A 128 -12.80 -5.81 26.03
CA ALA A 128 -13.23 -4.75 26.93
C ALA A 128 -14.61 -5.02 27.58
N GLY A 129 -15.33 -6.07 27.18
CA GLY A 129 -16.67 -6.40 27.68
C GLY A 129 -17.73 -5.37 27.32
N ALA A 130 -17.40 -4.33 26.55
CA ALA A 130 -18.25 -3.19 26.26
C ALA A 130 -19.57 -3.63 25.60
N GLY A 131 -20.60 -3.84 26.43
CA GLY A 131 -21.94 -4.25 26.00
C GLY A 131 -22.13 -5.74 25.68
N HIS A 132 -21.15 -6.60 25.94
CA HIS A 132 -21.18 -8.02 25.53
C HIS A 132 -21.06 -9.02 26.70
N ASP A 133 -21.38 -8.61 27.92
CA ASP A 133 -21.28 -9.46 29.12
C ASP A 133 -22.15 -10.74 29.04
N GLY A 134 -23.19 -10.73 28.20
CA GLY A 134 -24.03 -11.89 27.90
C GLY A 134 -23.40 -12.93 26.96
N LEU A 135 -22.27 -12.62 26.31
CA LEU A 135 -21.59 -13.57 25.42
C LEU A 135 -20.67 -14.50 26.23
N PRO A 136 -20.81 -15.84 26.07
CA PRO A 136 -19.89 -16.80 26.67
C PRO A 136 -18.44 -16.50 26.29
N LEU A 137 -17.52 -16.68 27.24
CA LEU A 137 -16.09 -16.42 27.04
C LEU A 137 -15.52 -17.19 25.84
N ALA A 138 -15.89 -18.47 25.70
CA ALA A 138 -15.46 -19.32 24.60
C ALA A 138 -15.86 -18.74 23.23
N LEU A 139 -17.09 -18.24 23.10
CA LEU A 139 -17.55 -17.62 21.86
C LEU A 139 -16.80 -16.33 21.57
N ARG A 140 -16.48 -15.51 22.58
CA ARG A 140 -15.67 -14.30 22.39
C ARG A 140 -14.26 -14.62 21.89
N GLN A 141 -13.64 -15.68 22.40
CA GLN A 141 -12.33 -16.14 21.95
C GLN A 141 -12.39 -16.60 20.48
N GLU A 142 -13.38 -17.39 20.11
CA GLU A 142 -13.57 -17.83 18.71
C GLU A 142 -13.81 -16.64 17.77
N LEU A 143 -14.58 -15.64 18.19
CA LEU A 143 -14.79 -14.42 17.41
C LEU A 143 -13.52 -13.57 17.25
N VAL A 144 -12.60 -13.57 18.22
CA VAL A 144 -11.27 -12.92 18.09
C VAL A 144 -10.46 -13.59 16.98
N ASP A 145 -10.43 -14.92 16.96
CA ASP A 145 -9.72 -15.72 15.96
C ASP A 145 -10.29 -15.45 14.56
N ILE A 146 -11.61 -15.60 14.41
CA ILE A 146 -12.32 -15.31 13.15
C ILE A 146 -12.07 -13.87 12.69
N ALA A 147 -12.07 -12.89 13.60
CA ALA A 147 -11.82 -11.50 13.25
C ALA A 147 -10.43 -11.30 12.65
N LEU A 148 -9.39 -11.86 13.27
CA LEU A 148 -8.02 -11.72 12.79
C LEU A 148 -7.75 -12.50 11.50
N ASP A 149 -8.45 -13.62 11.28
CA ASP A 149 -8.43 -14.34 10.01
C ASP A 149 -9.13 -13.57 8.90
N MET A 150 -10.33 -13.04 9.15
CA MET A 150 -11.03 -12.15 8.22
C MET A 150 -10.21 -10.91 7.90
N HIS A 151 -9.52 -10.34 8.89
CA HIS A 151 -8.60 -9.24 8.67
C HIS A 151 -7.52 -9.60 7.64
N GLY A 152 -6.90 -10.77 7.77
CA GLY A 152 -5.89 -11.25 6.83
C GLY A 152 -6.44 -11.44 5.42
N GLN A 153 -7.64 -12.00 5.29
CA GLN A 153 -8.29 -12.22 3.99
C GLN A 153 -8.65 -10.90 3.28
N LEU A 154 -9.24 -9.94 3.99
CA LEU A 154 -9.55 -8.61 3.41
C LEU A 154 -8.28 -7.82 3.09
N TYR A 155 -7.20 -8.02 3.86
CA TYR A 155 -5.90 -7.48 3.50
C TYR A 155 -5.45 -8.03 2.14
N GLY A 156 -5.54 -9.35 1.92
CA GLY A 156 -5.30 -9.98 0.61
C GLY A 156 -6.17 -9.41 -0.52
N VAL A 157 -7.47 -9.21 -0.27
CA VAL A 157 -8.37 -8.56 -1.25
C VAL A 157 -7.86 -7.16 -1.64
N SER A 158 -7.41 -6.37 -0.68
CA SER A 158 -6.84 -5.04 -0.97
C SER A 158 -5.57 -5.13 -1.80
N LEU A 159 -4.74 -6.16 -1.55
CA LEU A 159 -3.48 -6.38 -2.24
C LEU A 159 -3.68 -6.75 -3.72
N VAL A 160 -4.78 -7.38 -4.09
CA VAL A 160 -5.13 -7.57 -5.52
C VAL A 160 -5.21 -6.23 -6.25
N PHE A 161 -5.89 -5.24 -5.66
CA PHE A 161 -6.01 -3.91 -6.25
C PHE A 161 -4.69 -3.14 -6.24
N PHE A 162 -3.94 -3.20 -5.13
CA PHE A 162 -2.60 -2.61 -5.08
C PHE A 162 -1.64 -3.28 -6.04
N GLY A 163 -1.74 -4.59 -6.26
CA GLY A 163 -0.93 -5.32 -7.21
C GLY A 163 -1.10 -4.79 -8.64
N ALA A 164 -2.35 -4.62 -9.08
CA ALA A 164 -2.64 -3.97 -10.36
C ALA A 164 -2.13 -2.52 -10.42
N TYR A 165 -2.33 -1.74 -9.36
CA TYR A 165 -1.78 -0.40 -9.24
C TYR A 165 -0.25 -0.39 -9.39
N CYS A 166 0.47 -1.28 -8.71
CA CYS A 166 1.93 -1.37 -8.73
C CYS A 166 2.45 -1.74 -10.12
N VAL A 167 1.77 -2.67 -10.81
CA VAL A 167 2.10 -3.01 -12.21
C VAL A 167 1.95 -1.79 -13.12
N LEU A 168 0.82 -1.08 -13.04
CA LEU A 168 0.54 0.07 -13.91
C LEU A 168 1.49 1.24 -13.64
N VAL A 169 1.72 1.57 -12.37
CA VAL A 169 2.65 2.64 -11.95
C VAL A 169 4.08 2.28 -12.31
N GLY A 170 4.53 1.06 -12.01
CA GLY A 170 5.87 0.58 -12.34
C GLY A 170 6.14 0.65 -13.85
N PHE A 171 5.17 0.21 -14.66
CA PHE A 171 5.22 0.30 -16.11
C PHE A 171 5.31 1.76 -16.60
N ALA A 172 4.36 2.61 -16.20
CA ALA A 172 4.31 4.00 -16.65
C ALA A 172 5.56 4.79 -16.23
N ALA A 173 6.00 4.61 -14.98
CA ALA A 173 7.16 5.30 -14.44
C ALA A 173 8.48 4.89 -15.11
N ALA A 174 8.66 3.60 -15.43
CA ALA A 174 9.83 3.13 -16.18
C ALA A 174 9.80 3.59 -17.64
N ARG A 175 8.64 3.48 -18.30
CA ARG A 175 8.46 3.87 -19.71
C ARG A 175 8.77 5.34 -19.94
N ASP A 176 8.30 6.22 -19.06
CA ASP A 176 8.47 7.67 -19.20
C ASP A 176 9.77 8.21 -18.56
N GLY A 177 10.65 7.32 -18.08
CA GLY A 177 11.93 7.68 -17.48
C GLY A 177 11.80 8.42 -16.15
N LEU A 178 10.68 8.27 -15.44
CA LEU A 178 10.52 8.79 -14.07
C LEU A 178 11.46 8.05 -13.10
N VAL A 179 11.61 6.74 -13.29
CA VAL A 179 12.55 5.87 -12.56
C VAL A 179 13.30 4.98 -13.55
N PRO A 180 14.46 4.40 -13.18
CA PRO A 180 15.15 3.42 -14.01
C PRO A 180 14.27 2.21 -14.28
N TRP A 181 14.46 1.56 -15.42
CA TRP A 181 13.72 0.37 -15.81
C TRP A 181 13.77 -0.73 -14.73
N ALA A 182 14.92 -0.90 -14.06
CA ALA A 182 15.10 -1.91 -13.02
C ALA A 182 14.19 -1.65 -11.81
N VAL A 183 14.04 -0.39 -11.39
CA VAL A 183 13.16 0.01 -10.29
C VAL A 183 11.69 -0.24 -10.66
N GLY A 184 11.29 0.18 -11.86
CA GLY A 184 9.93 -0.10 -12.34
C GLY A 184 9.66 -1.60 -12.54
N ALA A 185 10.65 -2.38 -12.94
CA ALA A 185 10.53 -3.84 -13.07
C ALA A 185 10.33 -4.53 -11.72
N LEU A 186 11.09 -4.14 -10.69
CA LEU A 186 10.88 -4.64 -9.32
C LEU A 186 9.47 -4.31 -8.82
N MET A 187 8.99 -3.10 -9.08
CA MET A 187 7.63 -2.68 -8.75
C MET A 187 6.56 -3.54 -9.47
N MET A 188 6.75 -3.81 -10.76
CA MET A 188 5.85 -4.67 -11.52
C MET A 188 5.88 -6.14 -11.07
N ILE A 189 7.05 -6.68 -10.73
CA ILE A 189 7.18 -8.04 -10.21
C ILE A 189 6.46 -8.18 -8.87
N GLY A 190 6.66 -7.22 -7.96
CA GLY A 190 5.95 -7.17 -6.68
C GLY A 190 4.44 -7.07 -6.85
N GLY A 191 3.98 -6.16 -7.72
CA GLY A 191 2.55 -6.01 -8.01
C GLY A 191 1.93 -7.25 -8.68
N GLY A 192 2.66 -7.86 -9.61
CA GLY A 192 2.25 -9.10 -10.26
C GLY A 192 2.17 -10.28 -9.29
N TRP A 193 3.06 -10.33 -8.30
CA TRP A 193 3.00 -11.31 -7.24
C TRP A 193 1.73 -11.16 -6.39
N HIS A 194 1.39 -9.94 -5.96
CA HIS A 194 0.13 -9.69 -5.26
C HIS A 194 -1.08 -10.15 -6.07
N LEU A 195 -1.14 -9.77 -7.34
CA LEU A 195 -2.22 -10.21 -8.22
C LEU A 195 -2.34 -11.73 -8.28
N LEU A 196 -1.23 -12.45 -8.43
CA LEU A 196 -1.23 -13.90 -8.51
C LEU A 196 -1.59 -14.55 -7.17
N ALA A 197 -0.84 -14.22 -6.12
CA ALA A 197 -0.93 -14.89 -4.82
C ALA A 197 -2.26 -14.60 -4.14
N ASP A 198 -2.69 -13.34 -4.11
CA ASP A 198 -3.91 -12.95 -3.40
C ASP A 198 -5.17 -13.38 -4.16
N THR A 199 -5.16 -13.36 -5.50
CA THR A 199 -6.27 -13.92 -6.29
C THR A 199 -6.39 -15.43 -6.13
N LEU A 200 -5.25 -16.16 -6.09
CA LEU A 200 -5.27 -17.59 -5.82
C LEU A 200 -5.72 -17.89 -4.39
N ALA A 201 -5.30 -17.10 -3.39
CA ALA A 201 -5.75 -17.28 -2.02
C ALA A 201 -7.29 -17.18 -1.90
N ILE A 202 -7.92 -16.34 -2.72
CA ILE A 202 -9.38 -16.19 -2.77
C ILE A 202 -10.05 -17.30 -3.59
N GLY A 203 -9.54 -17.60 -4.78
CA GLY A 203 -10.20 -18.49 -5.74
C GLY A 203 -9.84 -19.98 -5.60
N SER A 204 -8.65 -20.29 -5.09
CA SER A 204 -8.14 -21.65 -4.91
C SER A 204 -7.04 -21.69 -3.83
N PRO A 205 -7.41 -21.75 -2.54
CA PRO A 205 -6.46 -21.76 -1.43
C PRO A 205 -5.42 -22.88 -1.51
N GLU A 206 -5.79 -24.02 -2.09
CA GLU A 206 -4.91 -25.17 -2.33
C GLU A 206 -3.76 -24.84 -3.28
N LEU A 207 -4.04 -24.12 -4.38
CA LEU A 207 -3.01 -23.65 -5.30
C LEU A 207 -2.15 -22.56 -4.67
N ALA A 208 -2.76 -21.65 -3.91
CA ALA A 208 -2.03 -20.62 -3.18
C ALA A 208 -1.04 -21.21 -2.17
N ALA A 209 -1.40 -22.32 -1.51
CA ALA A 209 -0.52 -23.02 -0.57
C ALA A 209 0.75 -23.61 -1.23
N GLY A 210 0.69 -23.89 -2.54
CA GLY A 210 1.83 -24.36 -3.33
C GLY A 210 2.80 -23.25 -3.76
N LEU A 211 2.45 -21.97 -3.55
CA LEU A 211 3.28 -20.85 -3.96
C LEU A 211 4.53 -20.68 -3.08
N PRO A 212 5.68 -20.31 -3.65
CA PRO A 212 6.90 -20.06 -2.89
C PRO A 212 6.76 -18.88 -1.92
N ARG A 213 6.74 -19.18 -0.61
CA ARG A 213 6.57 -18.19 0.47
C ARG A 213 7.59 -17.06 0.47
N TRP A 214 8.83 -17.31 0.04
CA TRP A 214 9.89 -16.30 -0.01
C TRP A 214 9.56 -15.16 -0.99
N MET A 215 8.69 -15.40 -1.97
CA MET A 215 8.28 -14.42 -2.96
C MET A 215 7.32 -13.37 -2.37
N ASN A 216 6.75 -13.60 -1.17
CA ASN A 216 5.94 -12.61 -0.44
C ASN A 216 6.74 -11.36 -0.02
N LEU A 217 8.08 -11.42 -0.08
CA LEU A 217 8.94 -10.25 0.12
C LEU A 217 9.07 -9.39 -1.13
N SER A 218 8.76 -9.92 -2.31
CA SER A 218 8.93 -9.21 -3.59
C SER A 218 8.15 -7.89 -3.67
N PRO A 219 6.91 -7.76 -3.15
CA PRO A 219 6.20 -6.49 -3.18
C PRO A 219 6.87 -5.44 -2.31
N LEU A 220 7.26 -5.81 -1.07
CA LEU A 220 7.98 -4.90 -0.18
C LEU A 220 9.28 -4.42 -0.82
N ILE A 221 10.04 -5.31 -1.48
CA ILE A 221 11.27 -4.94 -2.19
C ILE A 221 10.98 -3.97 -3.34
N GLY A 222 9.95 -4.24 -4.14
CA GLY A 222 9.56 -3.40 -5.27
C GLY A 222 9.14 -1.99 -4.83
N GLU A 223 8.26 -1.93 -3.83
CA GLU A 223 7.76 -0.67 -3.27
C GLU A 223 8.84 0.12 -2.55
N ALA A 224 9.69 -0.53 -1.75
CA ALA A 224 10.80 0.12 -1.07
C ALA A 224 11.83 0.66 -2.06
N ALA A 225 12.13 -0.09 -3.13
CA ALA A 225 13.00 0.39 -4.20
C ALA A 225 12.39 1.60 -4.92
N PHE A 226 11.09 1.55 -5.22
CA PHE A 226 10.38 2.63 -5.91
C PHE A 226 10.28 3.91 -5.05
N GLY A 227 9.77 3.78 -3.83
CA GLY A 227 9.64 4.89 -2.88
C GLY A 227 10.99 5.48 -2.49
N GLY A 228 11.97 4.63 -2.20
CA GLY A 228 13.34 5.03 -1.88
C GLY A 228 14.03 5.76 -3.05
N TRP A 229 13.82 5.29 -4.28
CA TRP A 229 14.35 5.98 -5.46
C TRP A 229 13.78 7.39 -5.58
N LEU A 230 12.46 7.54 -5.50
CA LEU A 230 11.79 8.84 -5.60
C LEU A 230 12.22 9.78 -4.46
N LEU A 231 12.42 9.26 -3.25
CA LEU A 231 12.86 10.04 -2.11
C LEU A 231 14.30 10.58 -2.27
N VAL A 232 15.23 9.74 -2.71
CA VAL A 232 16.66 10.08 -2.78
C VAL A 232 16.99 10.82 -4.08
N PHE A 233 16.59 10.24 -5.22
CA PHE A 233 16.96 10.72 -6.55
C PHE A 233 15.91 11.66 -7.16
N GLY A 234 14.66 11.60 -6.70
CA GLY A 234 13.56 12.36 -7.28
C GLY A 234 13.12 11.81 -8.64
N ALA A 235 12.55 12.68 -9.47
CA ALA A 235 12.14 12.33 -10.82
C ALA A 235 13.37 12.19 -11.73
N GLY A 236 13.39 11.15 -12.58
CA GLY A 236 14.44 10.98 -13.59
C GLY A 236 14.55 12.19 -14.53
N LYS A 237 15.78 12.43 -15.01
CA LYS A 237 16.04 13.50 -15.99
C LYS A 237 15.27 13.19 -17.27
N ARG A 238 14.54 14.18 -17.79
CA ARG A 238 13.85 14.10 -19.09
C ARG A 238 14.80 13.49 -20.12
N ALA A 239 14.44 12.36 -20.74
CA ALA A 239 15.07 11.99 -22.00
C ALA A 239 14.73 13.10 -23.00
N GLY A 240 15.74 13.87 -23.43
CA GLY A 240 15.58 14.84 -24.49
C GLY A 240 15.01 14.14 -25.72
N ALA A 241 14.00 14.75 -26.36
CA ALA A 241 13.60 14.33 -27.68
C ALA A 241 14.85 14.37 -28.60
N PRO A 242 15.09 13.36 -29.46
CA PRO A 242 16.06 13.54 -30.52
C PRO A 242 15.59 14.71 -31.40
N GLY A 243 16.47 15.70 -31.55
CA GLY A 243 16.29 16.83 -32.47
C GLY A 243 16.41 16.43 -33.93
#